data_AF-A0A531NBN5-F1
#
_entry.id   AF-A0A531NBN5-F1
#
_cell.length_a   1.000
_cell.length_b   1.000
_cell.length_c   1.000
_cell.angle_alpha   90.00
_cell.angle_beta   90.00
_cell.angle_gamma   90.00
#
_symmetry.space_group_name_H-M   'P 1'
#
loop_
_entity.id
_entity.type
_entity.pdbx_description
1 polymer ?
#
loop_
_entity_poly.entity_id
_entity_poly.type
_entity_poly.pdbx_seq_one_letter_code
_entity_poly.pdbx_strand_id
1 'polypeptide(L)'
;MKVGDVKDLYAYLRTLPKVAGRAPPHRPKLLFRIRRSVGLWKLMFFRQGQNASHLTGDPVHDRGAYLVETVSHCAECHSTRNVFGAIKQDTRFAGGVDPQGTGFVPNITQARLREWTEDDIATMLETGETPNHGRVGSSMADVVKNTAMLPDSDRRAITRYIKALSAVATPHP
;
A
#
# COMPACT_ATOMS: atom_id res chain seq x y z
N MET A 1 12.05 -4.54 -3.33
CA MET A 1 11.88 -5.90 -2.79
C MET A 1 13.21 -6.61 -2.95
N LYS A 2 13.66 -7.42 -1.99
CA LYS A 2 14.94 -8.13 -2.16
C LYS A 2 14.77 -9.26 -3.17
N VAL A 3 15.85 -9.66 -3.84
CA VAL A 3 15.81 -10.75 -4.82
C VAL A 3 15.40 -12.08 -4.15
N GLY A 4 15.81 -12.30 -2.89
CA GLY A 4 15.38 -13.45 -2.09
C GLY A 4 13.86 -13.53 -1.96
N ASP A 5 13.22 -12.44 -1.55
CA ASP A 5 11.76 -12.40 -1.39
C ASP A 5 11.01 -12.74 -2.68
N VAL A 6 11.52 -12.30 -3.83
CA VAL A 6 10.93 -12.64 -5.15
C VAL A 6 11.07 -14.13 -5.45
N LYS A 7 12.22 -14.73 -5.13
CA LYS A 7 12.45 -16.18 -5.29
C LYS A 7 11.54 -16.99 -4.37
N ASP A 8 11.42 -16.58 -3.11
CA ASP A 8 10.61 -17.26 -2.11
C ASP A 8 9.13 -17.19 -2.45
N LEU A 9 8.64 -16.00 -2.86
CA LEU A 9 7.27 -15.83 -3.34
C LEU A 9 7.01 -16.69 -4.58
N TYR A 10 7.94 -16.71 -5.54
CA TYR A 10 7.83 -17.55 -6.72
C TYR A 10 7.76 -19.04 -6.36
N ALA A 11 8.62 -19.49 -5.45
CA ALA A 11 8.64 -20.88 -4.97
C ALA A 11 7.32 -21.23 -4.26
N TYR A 12 6.82 -20.36 -3.38
CA TYR A 12 5.55 -20.54 -2.68
C TYR A 12 4.36 -20.60 -3.65
N LEU A 13 4.25 -19.68 -4.61
CA LEU A 13 3.16 -19.68 -5.60
C LEU A 13 3.13 -20.97 -6.43
N ARG A 14 4.28 -21.65 -6.60
CA ARG A 14 4.39 -22.93 -7.30
C ARG A 14 3.86 -24.11 -6.49
N THR A 15 3.68 -23.98 -5.17
CA THR A 15 3.10 -25.04 -4.32
C THR A 15 1.56 -24.98 -4.27
N LEU A 16 0.97 -23.84 -4.65
CA LEU A 16 -0.47 -23.65 -4.61
C LEU A 16 -1.20 -24.50 -5.67
N PRO A 17 -2.39 -25.04 -5.36
CA PRO A 17 -3.19 -25.76 -6.33
C PRO A 17 -3.61 -24.83 -7.47
N LYS A 18 -3.61 -25.37 -8.70
CA LYS A 18 -4.09 -24.63 -9.86
C LYS A 18 -5.61 -24.44 -9.75
N VAL A 19 -6.06 -23.21 -9.92
CA VAL A 19 -7.50 -22.92 -10.07
C VAL A 19 -7.93 -23.32 -11.49
N ALA A 20 -8.97 -24.14 -11.58
CA ALA A 20 -9.53 -24.54 -12.87
C ALA A 20 -10.26 -23.36 -13.54
N GLY A 21 -10.27 -23.34 -14.88
CA GLY A 21 -10.96 -22.32 -15.68
C GLY A 21 -10.01 -21.36 -16.40
N ARG A 22 -10.60 -20.41 -17.11
CA ARG A 22 -9.88 -19.38 -17.87
C ARG A 22 -10.03 -18.05 -17.15
N ALA A 23 -8.92 -17.36 -16.89
CA ALA A 23 -8.95 -16.01 -16.36
C ALA A 23 -9.80 -15.10 -17.27
N PRO A 24 -10.67 -14.25 -16.71
CA PRO A 24 -11.47 -13.31 -17.49
C PRO A 24 -10.60 -12.45 -18.41
N PRO A 25 -11.09 -12.04 -19.59
CA PRO A 25 -10.35 -11.14 -20.46
C PRO A 25 -10.14 -9.78 -19.76
N HIS A 26 -8.91 -9.29 -19.76
CA HIS A 26 -8.59 -7.95 -19.26
C HIS A 26 -8.96 -6.90 -20.32
N ARG A 27 -9.64 -5.81 -19.91
CA ARG A 27 -9.97 -4.67 -20.78
C ARG A 27 -9.31 -3.38 -20.29
N PRO A 28 -7.97 -3.27 -20.32
CA PRO A 28 -7.29 -2.04 -19.91
C PRO A 28 -7.61 -0.91 -20.90
N LYS A 29 -7.46 0.34 -20.43
CA LYS A 29 -7.58 1.54 -21.28
C LYS A 29 -6.65 1.41 -22.50
N LEU A 30 -7.04 1.99 -23.63
CA LEU A 30 -6.34 1.86 -24.91
C LEU A 30 -4.82 2.14 -24.79
N LEU A 31 -4.45 3.17 -24.03
CA LEU A 31 -3.06 3.52 -23.76
C LEU A 31 -2.25 2.34 -23.21
N PHE A 32 -2.83 1.51 -22.34
CA PHE A 32 -2.13 0.38 -21.71
C PHE A 32 -2.32 -0.94 -22.47
N ARG A 33 -3.15 -0.98 -23.52
CA ARG A 33 -3.25 -2.13 -24.45
C ARG A 33 -2.03 -2.23 -25.36
N ILE A 34 -1.38 -1.10 -25.66
CA ILE A 34 -0.19 -1.03 -26.51
C ILE A 34 1.05 -1.13 -25.63
N ARG A 35 1.78 -2.25 -25.70
CA ARG A 35 2.97 -2.50 -24.84
C ARG A 35 4.02 -1.39 -24.91
N ARG A 36 4.20 -0.75 -26.08
CA ARG A 36 5.15 0.37 -26.25
C ARG A 36 4.78 1.59 -25.40
N SER A 37 3.49 1.88 -25.25
CA SER A 37 3.01 2.98 -24.40
C SER A 37 3.30 2.74 -22.92
N VAL A 38 3.31 1.49 -22.47
CA VAL A 38 3.76 1.14 -21.10
C VAL A 38 5.26 1.44 -20.93
N GLY A 39 6.06 1.24 -21.98
CA GLY A 39 7.47 1.65 -22.00
C GLY A 39 7.64 3.15 -21.80
N LEU A 40 6.87 3.97 -22.52
CA LEU A 40 6.87 5.43 -22.35
C LEU A 40 6.41 5.85 -20.95
N TRP A 41 5.36 5.21 -20.42
CA TRP A 41 4.91 5.45 -19.05
C TRP A 41 6.01 5.14 -18.02
N LYS A 42 6.74 4.04 -18.19
CA LYS A 42 7.88 3.71 -17.32
C LYS A 42 8.99 4.75 -17.40
N LEU A 43 9.33 5.27 -18.59
CA LEU A 43 10.33 6.33 -18.71
C LEU A 43 9.95 7.58 -17.89
N MET A 44 8.67 7.94 -17.88
CA MET A 44 8.16 9.09 -17.13
C MET A 44 8.13 8.85 -15.61
N PHE A 45 7.61 7.69 -15.16
CA PHE A 45 7.22 7.49 -13.76
C PHE A 45 7.97 6.38 -13.01
N PHE A 46 8.64 5.47 -13.72
CA PHE A 46 9.42 4.41 -13.06
C PHE A 46 10.82 4.94 -12.73
N ARG A 47 11.24 4.68 -11.49
CA ARG A 47 12.55 5.02 -10.98
C ARG A 47 13.14 3.80 -10.32
N GLN A 48 14.08 3.16 -11.00
CA GLN A 48 14.70 1.93 -10.51
C GLN A 48 15.47 2.23 -9.21
N GLY A 49 15.21 1.47 -8.15
CA GLY A 49 15.91 1.61 -6.87
C GLY A 49 15.50 2.82 -6.03
N GLN A 50 14.67 3.73 -6.53
CA GLN A 50 14.11 4.81 -5.73
C GLN A 50 12.89 4.30 -4.95
N ASN A 51 13.14 3.65 -3.83
CA ASN A 51 12.17 3.65 -2.75
C ASN A 51 12.51 4.81 -1.84
N ALA A 52 11.63 5.80 -1.78
CA ALA A 52 11.71 6.89 -0.82
C ALA A 52 11.40 6.42 0.62
N SER A 53 11.67 5.15 0.95
CA SER A 53 11.79 4.72 2.34
C SER A 53 12.94 5.53 2.92
N HIS A 54 12.62 6.53 3.74
CA HIS A 54 13.60 7.26 4.53
C HIS A 54 14.20 6.27 5.52
N LEU A 55 15.25 5.57 5.10
CA LEU A 55 15.98 4.70 6.01
C LEU A 55 16.61 5.62 7.06
N THR A 56 16.23 5.42 8.32
CA THR A 56 16.69 6.24 9.44
C THR A 56 17.82 5.56 10.19
N GLY A 57 18.09 4.29 9.89
CA GLY A 57 18.99 3.44 10.67
C GLY A 57 18.33 2.80 11.90
N ASP A 58 17.09 3.18 12.22
CA ASP A 58 16.25 2.46 13.19
C ASP A 58 15.74 1.16 12.52
N PRO A 59 16.16 -0.03 12.98
CA PRO A 59 15.79 -1.29 12.35
C PRO A 59 14.28 -1.53 12.29
N VAL A 60 13.51 -1.05 13.29
CA VAL A 60 12.06 -1.24 13.35
C VAL A 60 11.37 -0.33 12.34
N HIS A 61 11.77 0.94 12.30
CA HIS A 61 11.29 1.89 11.31
C HIS A 61 11.61 1.42 9.88
N ASP A 62 12.84 0.99 9.63
CA ASP A 62 13.30 0.60 8.29
C ASP A 62 12.64 -0.69 7.81
N ARG A 63 12.36 -1.63 8.74
CA ARG A 63 11.50 -2.78 8.46
C ARG A 63 10.08 -2.35 8.10
N GLY A 64 9.53 -1.37 8.81
CA GLY A 64 8.22 -0.79 8.54
C GLY A 64 8.14 -0.14 7.16
N ALA A 65 9.14 0.68 6.83
CA ALA A 65 9.27 1.33 5.54
C ALA A 65 9.33 0.28 4.42
N TYR A 66 10.09 -0.81 4.63
CA TYR A 66 10.13 -1.91 3.70
C TYR A 66 8.75 -2.55 3.48
N LEU A 67 8.03 -2.88 4.56
CA LEU A 67 6.71 -3.52 4.46
C LEU A 67 5.68 -2.60 3.80
N VAL A 68 5.60 -1.34 4.23
CA VAL A 68 4.61 -0.36 3.73
C VAL A 68 4.86 0.04 2.29
N GLU A 69 6.11 0.39 1.95
CA GLU A 69 6.44 0.93 0.64
C GLU A 69 6.65 -0.16 -0.42
N THR A 70 7.13 -1.34 -0.02
CA THR A 70 7.66 -2.31 -0.96
C THR A 70 6.82 -3.57 -1.10
N VAL A 71 6.29 -4.09 0.02
CA VAL A 71 5.58 -5.37 0.02
C VAL A 71 4.09 -5.10 -0.11
N SER A 72 3.56 -4.24 0.77
CA SER A 72 2.12 -3.96 0.88
C SER A 72 1.64 -2.83 -0.03
N HIS A 73 2.54 -1.95 -0.50
CA HIS A 73 2.24 -0.84 -1.39
C HIS A 73 1.11 0.07 -0.88
N CYS A 74 1.11 0.42 0.41
CA CYS A 74 -0.02 1.15 1.01
C CYS A 74 -0.33 2.48 0.30
N ALA A 75 0.70 3.13 -0.27
CA ALA A 75 0.53 4.36 -1.04
C ALA A 75 -0.37 4.19 -2.28
N GLU A 76 -0.53 2.98 -2.81
CA GLU A 76 -1.36 2.74 -4.00
C GLU A 76 -2.84 3.00 -3.72
N CYS A 77 -3.37 2.65 -2.55
CA CYS A 77 -4.76 3.02 -2.22
C CYS A 77 -4.82 4.39 -1.55
N HIS A 78 -3.83 4.71 -0.71
CA HIS A 78 -3.86 5.89 0.14
C HIS A 78 -3.26 7.14 -0.52
N SER A 79 -3.25 7.27 -1.84
CA SER A 79 -2.75 8.48 -2.51
C SER A 79 -3.58 8.85 -3.73
N THR A 80 -3.59 10.14 -4.08
CA THR A 80 -4.22 10.56 -5.34
C THR A 80 -3.31 10.28 -6.55
N ARG A 81 -3.94 10.21 -7.72
CA ARG A 81 -3.26 9.94 -9.00
C ARG A 81 -3.43 11.08 -9.99
N ASN A 82 -2.44 11.25 -10.86
CA ASN A 82 -2.55 12.13 -12.01
C ASN A 82 -3.37 11.46 -13.14
N VAL A 83 -3.60 12.20 -14.23
CA VAL A 83 -4.36 11.72 -15.40
C VAL A 83 -3.75 10.49 -16.08
N PHE A 84 -2.45 10.23 -15.86
CA PHE A 84 -1.73 9.06 -16.37
C PHE A 84 -1.74 7.87 -15.39
N GLY A 85 -2.45 7.98 -14.26
CA GLY A 85 -2.58 6.95 -13.24
C GLY A 85 -1.36 6.80 -12.32
N ALA A 86 -0.39 7.71 -12.38
CA ALA A 86 0.74 7.70 -11.44
C ALA A 86 0.39 8.43 -10.14
N ILE A 87 0.90 7.93 -9.00
CA ILE A 87 0.75 8.59 -7.69
C ILE A 87 1.35 10.00 -7.74
N LYS A 88 0.59 10.99 -7.27
CA LYS A 88 1.13 12.34 -7.06
C LYS A 88 1.89 12.38 -5.74
N GLN A 89 3.16 12.78 -5.78
CA GLN A 89 4.07 12.70 -4.63
C GLN A 89 3.68 13.64 -3.48
N ASP A 90 3.14 14.81 -3.81
CA ASP A 90 2.62 15.83 -2.88
C ASP A 90 1.41 15.37 -2.07
N THR A 91 0.75 14.29 -2.49
CA THR A 91 -0.43 13.72 -1.82
C THR A 91 -0.23 12.24 -1.46
N ARG A 92 1.02 11.79 -1.45
CA ARG A 92 1.36 10.42 -1.07
C ARG A 92 0.87 10.14 0.36
N PHE A 93 0.16 9.02 0.55
CA PHE A 93 -0.47 8.63 1.82
C PHE A 93 -1.64 9.52 2.31
N ALA A 94 -1.96 10.59 1.58
CA ALA A 94 -2.99 11.56 1.97
C ALA A 94 -4.44 11.12 1.67
N GLY A 95 -4.65 9.87 1.25
CA GLY A 95 -5.94 9.36 0.82
C GLY A 95 -6.32 9.77 -0.60
N GLY A 96 -7.53 9.42 -1.03
CA GLY A 96 -8.01 9.74 -2.37
C GLY A 96 -9.22 8.90 -2.78
N VAL A 97 -9.73 9.15 -3.98
CA VAL A 97 -10.79 8.32 -4.57
C VAL A 97 -10.24 6.92 -4.77
N ASP A 98 -10.99 5.92 -4.31
CA ASP A 98 -10.64 4.52 -4.49
C ASP A 98 -10.52 4.19 -6.00
N PRO A 99 -9.38 3.64 -6.46
CA PRO A 99 -9.21 3.22 -7.84
C PRO A 99 -10.26 2.20 -8.33
N GLN A 100 -10.88 1.46 -7.41
CA GLN A 100 -11.95 0.51 -7.73
C GLN A 100 -13.35 1.17 -7.79
N GLY A 101 -13.43 2.48 -7.51
CA GLY A 101 -14.67 3.24 -7.56
C GLY A 101 -15.62 2.98 -6.39
N THR A 102 -15.15 2.38 -5.29
CA THR A 102 -16.03 2.04 -4.14
C THR A 102 -16.19 3.19 -3.14
N GLY A 103 -15.55 4.34 -3.39
CA GLY A 103 -15.69 5.54 -2.57
C GLY A 103 -14.35 6.24 -2.36
N PHE A 104 -14.03 6.52 -1.09
CA PHE A 104 -12.86 7.29 -0.70
C PHE A 104 -11.97 6.49 0.27
N VAL A 105 -10.68 6.40 -0.03
CA VAL A 105 -9.66 5.79 0.83
C VAL A 105 -9.13 6.86 1.79
N PRO A 106 -9.12 6.60 3.11
CA PRO A 106 -8.77 7.61 4.10
C PRO A 106 -7.27 7.97 4.06
N ASN A 107 -6.95 9.16 4.57
CA ASN A 107 -5.58 9.61 4.79
C ASN A 107 -4.92 8.82 5.93
N ILE A 108 -3.70 8.31 5.73
CA ILE A 108 -2.96 7.56 6.76
C ILE A 108 -1.73 8.30 7.29
N THR A 109 -1.60 9.59 6.98
CA THR A 109 -0.57 10.45 7.56
C THR A 109 -1.02 11.02 8.91
N GLN A 110 -0.12 11.77 9.56
CA GLN A 110 -0.42 12.49 10.79
C GLN A 110 -1.43 13.63 10.61
N ALA A 111 -1.91 13.92 9.39
CA ALA A 111 -3.06 14.80 9.20
C ALA A 111 -4.37 14.18 9.73
N ARG A 112 -4.48 12.84 9.75
CA ARG A 112 -5.66 12.12 10.26
C ARG A 112 -5.33 11.22 11.47
N LEU A 113 -4.15 10.62 11.49
CA LEU A 113 -3.77 9.63 12.50
C LEU A 113 -2.95 10.21 13.66
N ARG A 114 -2.95 11.53 13.85
CA ARG A 114 -2.20 12.19 14.93
C ARG A 114 -2.54 11.61 16.31
N GLU A 115 -3.84 11.52 16.58
CA GLU A 115 -4.39 11.09 17.87
C GLU A 115 -4.34 9.57 18.07
N TRP A 116 -4.12 8.80 17.00
CA TRP A 116 -4.00 7.34 17.11
C TRP A 116 -2.61 7.00 17.62
N THR A 117 -2.55 6.14 18.63
CA THR A 117 -1.30 5.58 19.12
C THR A 117 -0.74 4.55 18.13
N GLU A 118 0.50 4.12 18.35
CA GLU A 118 1.06 3.00 17.60
C GLU A 118 0.22 1.72 17.82
N ASP A 119 -0.17 1.45 19.07
CA ASP A 119 -0.96 0.27 19.41
C ASP A 119 -2.36 0.28 18.79
N ASP A 120 -2.99 1.45 18.63
CA ASP A 120 -4.29 1.56 17.94
C ASP A 120 -4.19 1.12 16.48
N ILE A 121 -3.13 1.54 15.79
CA ILE A 121 -2.90 1.17 14.39
C ILE A 121 -2.56 -0.32 14.29
N ALA A 122 -1.73 -0.85 15.20
CA ALA A 122 -1.38 -2.27 15.22
C ALA A 122 -2.62 -3.15 15.47
N THR A 123 -3.48 -2.75 16.41
CA THR A 123 -4.75 -3.41 16.69
C THR A 123 -5.66 -3.37 15.47
N MET A 124 -5.79 -2.22 14.80
CA MET A 124 -6.58 -2.12 13.58
C MET A 124 -6.06 -3.03 12.46
N LEU A 125 -4.74 -3.15 12.30
CA LEU A 125 -4.14 -4.06 11.32
C LEU A 125 -4.32 -5.54 11.69
N GLU A 126 -4.60 -5.86 12.95
CA GLU A 126 -4.83 -7.22 13.42
C GLU A 126 -6.31 -7.61 13.39
N THR A 127 -7.19 -6.74 13.88
CA THR A 127 -8.60 -7.06 14.12
C THR A 127 -9.54 -6.37 13.14
N GLY A 128 -9.09 -5.29 12.51
CA GLY A 128 -9.89 -4.38 11.69
C GLY A 128 -10.66 -3.33 12.50
N GLU A 129 -10.54 -3.35 13.82
CA GLU A 129 -11.24 -2.43 14.72
C GLU A 129 -10.47 -1.12 14.86
N THR A 130 -11.22 -0.02 14.93
CA THR A 130 -10.65 1.32 15.07
C THR A 130 -10.86 1.81 16.50
N PRO A 131 -9.97 2.69 17.03
CA PRO A 131 -10.05 3.18 18.41
C PRO A 131 -11.35 3.93 18.72
N ASN A 132 -12.05 4.43 17.70
CA ASN A 132 -13.35 5.10 17.84
C ASN A 132 -14.54 4.14 17.62
N HIS A 133 -14.39 2.85 17.94
CA HIS A 133 -15.42 1.81 17.85
C HIS A 133 -15.98 1.53 16.45
N GLY A 134 -15.32 2.02 15.39
CA GLY A 134 -15.62 1.66 14.00
C GLY A 134 -14.86 0.41 13.56
N ARG A 135 -15.10 -0.02 12.32
CA ARG A 135 -14.39 -1.13 11.67
C ARG A 135 -13.99 -0.73 10.25
N VAL A 136 -12.82 -1.18 9.80
CA VAL A 136 -12.41 -1.02 8.39
C VAL A 136 -13.23 -1.93 7.49
N GLY A 137 -13.52 -1.44 6.28
CA GLY A 137 -14.33 -2.14 5.28
C GLY A 137 -13.74 -2.07 3.88
N SER A 138 -14.51 -2.51 2.89
CA SER A 138 -14.10 -2.61 1.48
C SER A 138 -12.76 -3.36 1.33
N SER A 139 -11.92 -2.96 0.38
CA SER A 139 -10.61 -3.55 0.11
C SER A 139 -9.65 -3.54 1.30
N MET A 140 -9.84 -2.64 2.28
CA MET A 140 -9.01 -2.63 3.49
C MET A 140 -9.28 -3.84 4.40
N ALA A 141 -10.47 -4.43 4.37
CA ALA A 141 -10.76 -5.64 5.13
C ALA A 141 -9.91 -6.84 4.65
N ASP A 142 -9.66 -6.94 3.35
CA ASP A 142 -8.76 -7.96 2.78
C ASP A 142 -7.31 -7.70 3.19
N VAL A 143 -6.88 -6.45 3.25
CA VAL A 143 -5.55 -6.08 3.76
C VAL A 143 -5.41 -6.52 5.23
N VAL A 144 -6.40 -6.20 6.06
CA VAL A 144 -6.40 -6.60 7.49
C VAL A 144 -6.33 -8.11 7.64
N LYS A 145 -7.08 -8.88 6.86
CA LYS A 145 -7.00 -10.34 6.89
C LYS A 145 -5.58 -10.86 6.65
N ASN A 146 -4.80 -10.20 5.79
CA ASN A 146 -3.41 -10.56 5.55
C ASN A 146 -2.48 -10.04 6.66
N THR A 147 -2.66 -8.81 7.13
CA THR A 147 -1.79 -8.22 8.18
C THR A 147 -2.00 -8.88 9.55
N ALA A 148 -3.18 -9.44 9.82
CA ALA A 148 -3.45 -10.27 10.99
C ALA A 148 -2.59 -11.54 11.04
N MET A 149 -2.15 -12.06 9.89
CA MET A 149 -1.28 -13.24 9.80
C MET A 149 0.21 -12.91 9.98
N LEU A 150 0.58 -11.63 10.01
CA LEU A 150 1.96 -11.23 10.25
C LEU A 150 2.37 -11.51 11.70
N PRO A 151 3.67 -11.61 12.00
CA PRO A 151 4.16 -11.47 13.36
C PRO A 151 3.80 -10.09 13.92
N ASP A 152 3.53 -9.99 15.22
CA ASP A 152 3.28 -8.71 15.91
C ASP A 152 4.40 -7.69 15.65
N SER A 153 5.66 -8.15 15.61
CA SER A 153 6.82 -7.30 15.31
C SER A 153 6.72 -6.60 13.94
N ASP A 154 6.15 -7.27 12.93
CA ASP A 154 5.98 -6.70 11.59
C ASP A 154 4.80 -5.72 11.55
N ARG A 155 3.70 -5.99 12.28
CA ARG A 155 2.61 -5.01 12.46
C ARG A 155 3.10 -3.75 13.17
N ARG A 156 3.88 -3.89 14.24
CA ARG A 156 4.50 -2.77 14.97
C ARG A 156 5.47 -1.99 14.09
N ALA A 157 6.27 -2.68 13.27
CA ALA A 157 7.15 -2.01 12.31
C ALA A 157 6.36 -1.16 11.29
N ILE A 158 5.29 -1.71 10.70
CA ILE A 158 4.39 -0.97 9.80
C ILE A 158 3.86 0.28 10.50
N THR A 159 3.32 0.11 11.69
CA THR A 159 2.78 1.18 12.52
C THR A 159 3.82 2.28 12.80
N ARG A 160 5.04 1.89 13.21
CA ARG A 160 6.14 2.81 13.50
C ARG A 160 6.45 3.71 12.30
N TYR A 161 6.50 3.12 11.11
CA TYR A 161 6.71 3.87 9.87
C TYR A 161 5.54 4.80 9.55
N ILE A 162 4.28 4.33 9.67
CA ILE A 162 3.09 5.16 9.44
C ILE A 162 3.04 6.36 10.41
N LYS A 163 3.43 6.17 11.67
CA LYS A 163 3.52 7.26 12.65
C LYS A 163 4.63 8.27 12.34
N ALA A 164 5.69 7.86 11.66
CA ALA A 164 6.78 8.72 11.24
C ALA A 164 6.45 9.58 10.00
N LEU A 165 5.39 9.27 9.25
CA LEU A 165 4.98 10.07 8.09
C LEU A 165 4.66 11.52 8.49
N SER A 166 5.10 12.50 7.70
CA SER A 166 4.68 13.88 7.92
C SER A 166 3.19 14.05 7.62
N ALA A 167 2.53 15.00 8.29
CA ALA A 167 1.15 15.32 7.99
C ALA A 167 1.02 15.90 6.58
N VAL A 168 0.17 15.30 5.75
CA VAL A 168 -0.16 15.79 4.41
C VAL A 168 -1.68 15.94 4.33
N ALA A 169 -2.16 17.12 3.94
CA ALA A 169 -3.59 17.37 3.87
C ALA A 169 -4.26 16.47 2.81
N THR A 170 -5.43 15.95 3.13
CA THR A 170 -6.24 15.20 2.17
C THR A 170 -6.64 16.13 1.02
N PRO A 171 -6.37 15.78 -0.25
CA PRO A 171 -6.80 16.60 -1.37
C PRO A 171 -8.32 16.58 -1.47
N HIS A 172 -8.94 17.75 -1.37
CA HIS A 172 -10.34 17.92 -1.73
C HIS A 172 -10.44 18.18 -3.25
N PRO A 173 -11.53 17.71 -3.91
CA PRO A 173 -11.80 18.09 -5.29
C PRO A 173 -11.93 19.61 -5.45
#